data_AF-A0A4Q5SC17-F1
#
_entry.id   AF-A0A4Q5SC17-F1
#
_cell.length_a   1.000
_cell.length_b   1.000
_cell.length_c   1.000
_cell.angle_alpha   90.00
_cell.angle_beta   90.00
_cell.angle_gamma   90.00
#
_symmetry.space_group_name_H-M   'P 1'
#
loop_
_entity.id
_entity.type
_entity.pdbx_description
1 polymer ?
#
loop_
_entity_poly.entity_id
_entity_poly.type
_entity_poly.pdbx_seq_one_letter_code
_entity_poly.pdbx_strand_id
1 'polypeptide(L)'
;MEININQKKISIGDKYKIFIDGQQSYAASTKLFRLLAEIELFEEGINRPKYTLYKNWAWFNTSYDLKSFDSNVFEFRTKSFWKNHYECRVGPDLYEIFGHSGRKYSVFKNDKQIAWWSKSMVTWFEGDNYKIIADQNCDYELIISFCLIIDNAFSNSNNDSNSIINIDLGTILLQARKFDTTWQPSY
;
A
#
# COMPACT_ATOMS: atom_id res chain seq x y z
N MET A 1 -2.63 -8.24 15.09
CA MET A 1 -2.15 -6.85 15.21
C MET A 1 -3.03 -5.93 14.38
N GLU A 2 -3.28 -4.72 14.89
CA GLU A 2 -3.99 -3.65 14.18
C GLU A 2 -3.01 -2.52 13.83
N ILE A 3 -3.00 -2.09 12.57
CA ILE A 3 -2.19 -0.96 12.10
C ILE A 3 -3.10 0.10 11.50
N ASN A 4 -3.00 1.33 11.98
CA ASN A 4 -3.77 2.47 11.48
C ASN A 4 -2.83 3.47 10.79
N ILE A 5 -3.10 3.81 9.53
CA ILE A 5 -2.34 4.79 8.74
C ILE A 5 -3.22 6.00 8.51
N ASN A 6 -2.83 7.15 9.06
CA ASN A 6 -3.61 8.38 9.01
C ASN A 6 -2.87 9.43 8.18
N GLN A 7 -3.45 9.83 7.04
CA GLN A 7 -2.89 10.86 6.17
C GLN A 7 -3.25 12.26 6.68
N LYS A 8 -2.22 13.12 6.78
CA LYS A 8 -2.35 14.55 6.94
C LYS A 8 -1.98 15.23 5.62
N LYS A 9 -2.97 15.83 4.96
CA LYS A 9 -2.74 16.66 3.78
C LYS A 9 -2.05 17.96 4.21
N ILE A 10 -0.91 18.25 3.61
CA ILE A 10 -0.19 19.53 3.77
C ILE A 10 0.08 20.13 2.38
N SER A 11 0.46 21.42 2.32
CA SER A 11 0.68 22.13 1.06
C SER A 11 1.86 21.62 0.21
N ILE A 12 2.74 20.78 0.76
CA ILE A 12 3.96 20.27 0.11
C ILE A 12 4.06 18.75 0.34
N GLY A 13 3.14 17.99 -0.25
CA GLY A 13 3.10 16.52 -0.21
C GLY A 13 2.24 15.93 0.91
N ASP A 14 2.16 14.61 0.95
CA ASP A 14 1.43 13.86 1.96
C ASP A 14 2.35 13.43 3.10
N LYS A 15 1.83 13.51 4.33
CA LYS A 15 2.45 12.91 5.52
C LYS A 15 1.50 11.91 6.13
N TYR A 16 2.01 10.78 6.56
CA TYR A 16 1.25 9.71 7.18
C TYR A 16 1.79 9.48 8.59
N LYS A 17 0.88 9.37 9.56
CA LYS A 17 1.19 8.85 10.89
C LYS A 17 0.70 7.42 10.95
N ILE A 18 1.55 6.52 11.43
CA ILE A 18 1.27 5.09 11.43
C ILE A 18 1.32 4.59 12.87
N PHE A 19 0.22 4.01 13.31
CA PHE A 19 0.01 3.51 14.65
C PHE A 19 -0.08 1.99 14.62
N ILE A 20 0.69 1.31 15.46
CA ILE A 20 0.60 -0.13 15.66
C ILE A 20 0.01 -0.36 17.04
N ASP A 21 -1.12 -1.06 17.10
CA ASP A 21 -1.89 -1.34 18.32
C ASP A 21 -2.14 -0.08 19.18
N GLY A 22 -2.36 1.07 18.51
CA GLY A 22 -2.66 2.37 19.12
C GLY A 22 -1.44 3.25 19.45
N GLN A 23 -0.22 2.74 19.35
CA GLN A 23 1.01 3.51 19.56
C GLN A 23 1.58 4.00 18.23
N GLN A 24 1.93 5.29 18.13
CA GLN A 24 2.63 5.79 16.94
C GLN A 24 4.03 5.16 16.89
N SER A 25 4.27 4.35 15.86
CA SER A 25 5.54 3.63 15.69
C SER A 25 6.26 4.01 14.42
N TYR A 26 5.54 4.54 13.43
CA TYR A 26 6.11 4.94 12.15
C TYR A 26 5.50 6.24 11.64
N ALA A 27 6.21 6.87 10.71
CA ALA A 27 5.72 7.96 9.89
C ALA A 27 6.12 7.72 8.44
N ALA A 28 5.32 8.18 7.48
CA ALA A 28 5.72 8.19 6.08
C ALA A 28 5.52 9.57 5.46
N SER A 29 6.29 9.89 4.42
CA SER A 29 6.10 11.11 3.67
C SER A 29 6.37 10.91 2.19
N THR A 30 5.54 11.53 1.36
CA THR A 30 5.81 11.62 -0.08
C THR A 30 6.67 12.85 -0.35
N LYS A 31 7.77 12.69 -1.09
CA LYS A 31 8.51 13.81 -1.67
C LYS A 31 7.97 14.07 -3.07
N LEU A 32 7.51 15.30 -3.32
CA LEU A 32 6.90 15.69 -4.60
C LEU A 32 7.89 16.31 -5.60
N PHE A 33 9.21 16.20 -5.39
CA PHE A 33 10.22 16.86 -6.25
C PHE A 33 11.11 15.86 -6.99
N ARG A 34 11.34 16.16 -8.29
CA ARG A 34 12.17 15.47 -9.30
C ARG A 34 11.54 14.21 -9.93
N LEU A 35 10.56 14.42 -10.82
CA LEU A 35 10.11 13.50 -11.89
C LEU A 35 9.48 12.15 -11.47
N LEU A 36 9.73 11.60 -10.27
CA LEU A 36 9.15 10.35 -9.78
C LEU A 36 8.62 10.53 -8.35
N ALA A 37 7.46 9.96 -8.06
CA ALA A 37 6.93 9.95 -6.70
C ALA A 37 7.81 9.04 -5.84
N GLU A 38 8.36 9.62 -4.76
CA GLU A 38 9.16 8.92 -3.76
C GLU A 38 8.40 8.94 -2.43
N ILE A 39 8.24 7.76 -1.81
CA ILE A 39 7.66 7.62 -0.47
C ILE A 39 8.76 7.12 0.46
N GLU A 40 8.95 7.77 1.59
CA GLU A 40 9.87 7.31 2.63
C GLU A 40 9.09 6.87 3.85
N LEU A 41 9.39 5.68 4.36
CA LEU A 41 8.85 5.12 5.61
C LEU A 41 9.93 5.19 6.70
N PHE A 42 9.61 5.84 7.80
CA PHE A 42 10.49 6.05 8.95
C PHE A 42 9.92 5.38 10.19
N GLU A 43 10.78 4.75 10.96
CA GLU A 43 10.47 4.38 12.34
C GLU A 43 10.52 5.62 13.24
N GLU A 44 9.62 5.72 14.21
CA GLU A 44 9.54 6.87 15.11
C GLU A 44 10.87 7.08 15.86
N GLY A 45 11.37 8.32 15.86
CA GLY A 45 12.65 8.66 16.49
C GLY A 45 13.90 8.31 15.67
N ILE A 46 13.75 7.66 14.50
CA ILE A 46 14.87 7.33 13.61
C ILE A 46 14.87 8.26 12.38
N ASN A 47 15.96 9.02 12.20
CA ASN A 47 16.10 9.97 11.09
C ASN A 47 16.53 9.33 9.74
N ARG A 48 16.51 8.00 9.65
CA ARG A 48 16.86 7.25 8.43
C ARG A 48 15.65 6.41 8.01
N PRO A 49 15.27 6.40 6.72
CA PRO A 49 14.14 5.61 6.27
C PRO A 49 14.45 4.11 6.37
N LYS A 50 13.45 3.34 6.81
CA LYS A 50 13.44 1.87 6.77
C LYS A 50 13.25 1.38 5.34
N TYR A 51 12.32 2.03 4.64
CA TYR A 51 12.08 1.81 3.22
C TYR A 51 11.99 3.14 2.49
N THR A 52 12.57 3.17 1.30
CA THR A 52 12.30 4.19 0.28
C THR A 52 11.65 3.53 -0.93
N LEU A 53 10.48 4.02 -1.31
CA LEU A 53 9.63 3.48 -2.37
C LEU A 53 9.77 4.39 -3.59
N TYR A 54 10.44 3.89 -4.62
CA TYR A 54 10.68 4.62 -5.86
C TYR A 54 9.67 4.18 -6.91
N LYS A 55 8.86 5.11 -7.40
CA LYS A 55 7.98 4.81 -8.54
C LYS A 55 8.83 4.60 -9.79
N ASN A 56 8.69 3.46 -10.44
CA ASN A 56 9.31 3.20 -11.73
C ASN A 56 8.45 3.80 -12.84
N TRP A 57 9.09 4.31 -13.89
CA TRP A 57 8.35 4.79 -15.05
C TRP A 57 7.74 3.62 -15.82
N ALA A 58 6.42 3.52 -15.81
CA ALA A 58 5.65 2.50 -16.50
C ALA A 58 4.38 3.13 -17.07
N TRP A 59 4.05 2.83 -18.33
CA TRP A 59 2.99 3.51 -19.07
C TRP A 59 1.57 3.06 -18.67
N PHE A 60 1.41 1.84 -18.14
CA PHE A 60 0.08 1.25 -17.88
C PHE A 60 -0.04 0.48 -16.56
N ASN A 61 1.07 0.24 -15.85
CA ASN A 61 1.11 -0.63 -14.67
C ASN A 61 1.78 0.07 -13.49
N THR A 62 1.34 -0.23 -12.27
CA THR A 62 2.04 0.16 -11.05
C THR A 62 3.34 -0.63 -10.95
N SER A 63 4.48 0.04 -10.87
CA SER A 63 5.78 -0.58 -10.61
C SER A 63 6.57 0.32 -9.67
N TYR A 64 7.07 -0.26 -8.58
CA TYR A 64 7.85 0.43 -7.56
C TYR A 64 9.04 -0.44 -7.14
N ASP A 65 10.18 0.21 -6.90
CA ASP A 65 11.31 -0.40 -6.21
C ASP A 65 11.24 -0.04 -4.73
N LEU A 66 11.20 -1.05 -3.85
CA LEU A 66 11.26 -0.91 -2.40
C LEU A 66 12.70 -1.11 -1.96
N LYS A 67 13.39 -0.02 -1.64
CA LYS A 67 14.76 -0.06 -1.13
C LYS A 67 14.75 -0.07 0.39
N SER A 68 15.16 -1.19 0.98
CA SER A 68 15.36 -1.33 2.43
C SER A 68 16.59 -0.55 2.91
N PHE A 69 16.68 -0.34 4.22
CA PHE A 69 17.84 0.32 4.83
C PHE A 69 19.17 -0.43 4.59
N ASP A 70 19.10 -1.77 4.49
CA ASP A 70 20.23 -2.67 4.18
C ASP A 70 20.59 -2.70 2.69
N SER A 71 20.01 -1.82 1.88
CA SER A 71 20.21 -1.73 0.43
C SER A 71 19.68 -2.91 -0.39
N ASN A 72 18.94 -3.85 0.22
CA ASN A 72 18.13 -4.79 -0.55
C ASN A 72 17.03 -4.03 -1.28
N VAL A 73 16.80 -4.39 -2.54
CA VAL A 73 15.76 -3.81 -3.39
C VAL A 73 14.77 -4.90 -3.77
N PHE A 74 13.48 -4.62 -3.56
CA PHE A 74 12.38 -5.51 -3.89
C PHE A 74 11.48 -4.85 -4.92
N GLU A 75 11.18 -5.56 -6.00
CA GLU A 75 10.26 -5.07 -7.03
C GLU A 75 8.82 -5.35 -6.59
N PHE A 76 8.00 -4.31 -6.56
CA PHE A 76 6.55 -4.41 -6.48
C PHE A 76 5.95 -4.06 -7.83
N ARG A 77 5.09 -4.92 -8.36
CA ARG A 77 4.48 -4.69 -9.68
C ARG A 77 3.05 -5.18 -9.79
N THR A 78 2.27 -4.52 -10.64
CA THR A 78 0.98 -5.03 -11.07
C THR A 78 1.16 -6.31 -11.88
N LYS A 79 0.57 -7.41 -11.40
CA LYS A 79 0.49 -8.68 -12.13
C LYS A 79 -0.71 -8.73 -13.07
N SER A 80 -1.83 -8.15 -12.63
CA SER A 80 -3.03 -8.01 -13.47
C SER A 80 -3.82 -6.78 -13.06
N PHE A 81 -3.81 -5.76 -13.91
CA PHE A 81 -4.51 -4.50 -13.68
C PHE A 81 -6.03 -4.72 -13.52
N TRP A 82 -6.63 -5.45 -14.46
CA TRP A 82 -8.07 -5.76 -14.46
C TRP A 82 -8.56 -6.54 -13.23
N LYS A 83 -7.66 -7.28 -12.58
CA LYS A 83 -7.97 -8.08 -11.39
C LYS A 83 -7.50 -7.43 -10.08
N ASN A 84 -6.98 -6.20 -10.12
CA ASN A 84 -6.33 -5.52 -8.99
C ASN A 84 -5.32 -6.45 -8.26
N HIS A 85 -4.50 -7.15 -9.03
CA HIS A 85 -3.52 -8.11 -8.51
C HIS A 85 -2.10 -7.55 -8.65
N TYR A 86 -1.37 -7.55 -7.54
CA TYR A 86 0.02 -7.10 -7.44
C TYR A 86 0.89 -8.18 -6.80
N GLU A 87 2.17 -8.20 -7.15
CA GLU A 87 3.15 -9.12 -6.59
C GLU A 87 4.42 -8.38 -6.14
N CYS A 88 5.06 -8.91 -5.10
CA CYS A 88 6.39 -8.51 -4.65
C CYS A 88 7.16 -9.74 -4.18
N ARG A 89 8.43 -9.87 -4.58
CA ARG A 89 9.31 -10.98 -4.16
C ARG A 89 10.39 -10.49 -3.21
N VAL A 90 10.53 -11.17 -2.07
CA VAL A 90 11.51 -10.86 -1.03
C VAL A 90 12.25 -12.15 -0.68
N GLY A 91 13.45 -12.32 -1.23
CA GLY A 91 14.18 -13.59 -1.12
C GLY A 91 13.34 -14.76 -1.67
N PRO A 92 13.11 -15.84 -0.89
CA PRO A 92 12.28 -16.97 -1.32
C PRO A 92 10.77 -16.68 -1.24
N ASP A 93 10.37 -15.62 -0.55
CA ASP A 93 8.98 -15.34 -0.25
C ASP A 93 8.30 -14.57 -1.39
N LEU A 94 7.11 -15.01 -1.76
CA LEU A 94 6.21 -14.31 -2.67
C LEU A 94 5.09 -13.65 -1.87
N TYR A 95 4.97 -12.35 -2.02
CA TYR A 95 3.83 -11.57 -1.54
C TYR A 95 2.88 -11.27 -2.68
N GLU A 96 1.60 -11.58 -2.49
CA GLU A 96 0.54 -11.27 -3.43
C GLU A 96 -0.52 -10.40 -2.76
N ILE A 97 -0.93 -9.35 -3.46
CA ILE A 97 -1.93 -8.41 -2.98
C ILE A 97 -3.10 -8.42 -3.95
N PHE A 98 -4.30 -8.66 -3.42
CA PHE A 98 -5.53 -8.68 -4.18
C PHE A 98 -6.45 -7.56 -3.71
N GLY A 99 -6.86 -6.68 -4.63
CA GLY A 99 -7.89 -5.68 -4.41
C GLY A 99 -9.30 -6.25 -4.56
N HIS A 100 -10.20 -5.80 -3.69
CA HIS A 100 -11.59 -6.26 -3.59
C HIS A 100 -12.56 -5.08 -3.66
N SER A 101 -13.84 -5.39 -3.84
CA SER A 101 -14.93 -4.40 -3.73
C SER A 101 -14.90 -3.67 -2.39
N GLY A 102 -15.25 -2.38 -2.38
CA GLY A 102 -15.32 -1.57 -1.16
C GLY A 102 -13.96 -1.11 -0.63
N ARG A 103 -12.96 -0.94 -1.51
CA ARG A 103 -11.60 -0.44 -1.17
C ARG A 103 -10.90 -1.30 -0.10
N LYS A 104 -11.08 -2.61 -0.23
CA LYS A 104 -10.44 -3.63 0.60
C LYS A 104 -9.32 -4.29 -0.17
N TYR A 105 -8.29 -4.73 0.53
CA TYR A 105 -7.19 -5.49 -0.03
C TYR A 105 -6.79 -6.60 0.92
N SER A 106 -6.37 -7.74 0.38
CA SER A 106 -5.82 -8.86 1.15
C SER A 106 -4.39 -9.13 0.73
N VAL A 107 -3.52 -9.46 1.69
CA VAL A 107 -2.12 -9.80 1.48
C VAL A 107 -1.90 -11.27 1.80
N PHE A 108 -1.26 -11.95 0.86
CA PHE A 108 -0.82 -13.32 1.00
C PHE A 108 0.70 -13.36 0.98
N LYS A 109 1.28 -14.22 1.82
CA LYS A 109 2.68 -14.62 1.78
C LYS A 109 2.73 -16.12 1.54
N ASN A 110 3.32 -16.54 0.42
CA ASN A 110 3.39 -17.93 0.00
C ASN A 110 2.02 -18.64 0.13
N ASP A 111 1.00 -18.08 -0.52
CA ASP A 111 -0.39 -18.55 -0.50
C ASP A 111 -1.14 -18.48 0.84
N LYS A 112 -0.49 -18.13 1.96
CA LYS A 112 -1.15 -17.92 3.26
C LYS A 112 -1.55 -16.46 3.42
N GLN A 113 -2.82 -16.18 3.74
CA GLN A 113 -3.24 -14.81 4.06
C GLN A 113 -2.59 -14.37 5.38
N ILE A 114 -1.93 -13.22 5.36
CA ILE A 114 -1.23 -12.66 6.52
C ILE A 114 -1.76 -11.29 6.94
N ALA A 115 -2.49 -10.61 6.05
CA ALA A 115 -3.11 -9.33 6.36
C ALA A 115 -4.28 -9.01 5.43
N TRP A 116 -5.08 -8.04 5.83
CA TRP A 116 -5.95 -7.28 4.93
C TRP A 116 -6.06 -5.85 5.41
N TRP A 117 -6.49 -4.94 4.54
CA TRP A 117 -6.82 -3.58 4.93
C TRP A 117 -8.04 -3.04 4.22
N SER A 118 -8.61 -1.99 4.81
CA SER A 118 -9.69 -1.21 4.23
C SER A 118 -9.39 0.27 4.36
N LYS A 119 -9.75 1.04 3.33
CA LYS A 119 -9.72 2.51 3.36
C LYS A 119 -11.04 3.03 3.94
N SER A 120 -10.97 3.72 5.08
CA SER A 120 -12.12 4.41 5.66
C SER A 120 -12.26 5.80 5.03
N MET A 121 -13.46 6.16 4.58
CA MET A 121 -13.80 7.55 4.24
C MET A 121 -14.26 8.27 5.51
N VAL A 122 -13.46 9.17 6.09
CA VAL A 122 -13.94 10.01 7.21
C VAL A 122 -13.55 11.49 7.04
N THR A 123 -14.60 12.31 6.93
CA THR A 123 -14.84 13.76 7.14
C THR A 123 -13.81 14.84 6.79
N TRP A 124 -14.21 15.71 5.84
CA TRP A 124 -14.03 17.16 5.60
C TRP A 124 -12.72 17.91 5.97
N PHE A 125 -11.90 17.45 6.91
CA PHE A 125 -10.64 18.11 7.33
C PHE A 125 -9.43 17.17 7.44
N GLU A 126 -9.63 15.84 7.43
CA GLU A 126 -8.53 14.86 7.48
C GLU A 126 -8.37 14.12 6.14
N GLY A 127 -7.17 13.63 5.86
CA GLY A 127 -6.87 12.89 4.64
C GLY A 127 -7.44 11.47 4.66
N ASP A 128 -6.91 10.60 3.82
CA ASP A 128 -7.26 9.19 3.78
C ASP A 128 -6.78 8.45 5.05
N ASN A 129 -7.62 7.53 5.54
CA ASN A 129 -7.31 6.69 6.68
C ASN A 129 -7.40 5.21 6.29
N TYR A 130 -6.42 4.42 6.70
CA TYR A 130 -6.35 2.98 6.43
C TYR A 130 -6.30 2.22 7.74
N LYS A 131 -7.09 1.14 7.80
CA LYS A 131 -7.02 0.15 8.87
C LYS A 131 -6.56 -1.17 8.29
N ILE A 132 -5.42 -1.65 8.76
CA ILE A 132 -4.82 -2.93 8.41
C ILE A 132 -4.99 -3.88 9.61
N ILE A 133 -5.47 -5.09 9.35
CA ILE A 133 -5.44 -6.21 10.29
C ILE A 133 -4.43 -7.22 9.78
N ALA A 134 -3.45 -7.57 10.61
CA ALA A 134 -2.33 -8.43 10.22
C ALA A 134 -2.00 -9.47 11.30
N ASP A 135 -1.43 -10.61 10.87
CA ASP A 135 -0.76 -11.60 11.73
C ASP A 135 0.27 -10.91 12.63
N GLN A 136 0.53 -11.45 13.83
CA GLN A 136 1.52 -10.86 14.75
C GLN A 136 2.96 -10.98 14.23
N ASN A 137 3.28 -12.08 13.55
CA ASN A 137 4.64 -12.40 13.09
C ASN A 137 4.90 -12.03 11.63
N CYS A 138 4.07 -11.16 11.03
CA CYS A 138 4.27 -10.72 9.65
C CYS A 138 5.30 -9.59 9.56
N ASP A 139 5.86 -9.41 8.35
CA ASP A 139 6.63 -8.22 8.02
C ASP A 139 5.67 -7.04 7.77
N TYR A 140 5.32 -6.35 8.85
CA TYR A 140 4.35 -5.27 8.81
C TYR A 140 4.90 -4.01 8.11
N GLU A 141 6.23 -3.80 8.06
CA GLU A 141 6.85 -2.69 7.34
C GLU A 141 6.62 -2.83 5.83
N LEU A 142 6.75 -4.06 5.30
CA LEU A 142 6.37 -4.37 3.92
C LEU A 142 4.87 -4.18 3.67
N ILE A 143 4.01 -4.64 4.58
CA ILE A 143 2.55 -4.51 4.42
C ILE A 143 2.13 -3.02 4.38
N ILE A 144 2.68 -2.21 5.28
CA ILE A 144 2.49 -0.74 5.27
C ILE A 144 2.96 -0.17 3.93
N SER A 145 4.13 -0.58 3.45
CA SER A 145 4.69 -0.11 2.17
C SER A 145 3.78 -0.45 0.99
N PHE A 146 3.20 -1.65 0.94
CA PHE A 146 2.23 -2.03 -0.10
C PHE A 146 0.99 -1.15 -0.08
N CYS A 147 0.45 -0.86 1.10
CA CYS A 147 -0.68 0.03 1.27
C CYS A 147 -0.38 1.43 0.71
N LEU A 148 0.78 2.00 1.05
CA LEU A 148 1.22 3.32 0.61
C LEU A 148 1.47 3.37 -0.92
N ILE A 149 2.09 2.34 -1.49
CA ILE A 149 2.31 2.23 -2.94
C ILE A 149 0.99 2.25 -3.70
N ILE A 150 0.04 1.41 -3.26
CA ILE A 150 -1.27 1.30 -3.92
C ILE A 150 -2.01 2.63 -3.84
N ASP A 151 -2.03 3.29 -2.68
CA ASP A 151 -2.68 4.60 -2.55
C ASP A 151 -2.03 5.67 -3.43
N ASN A 152 -0.70 5.73 -3.46
CA ASN A 152 0.02 6.69 -4.30
C ASN A 152 -0.19 6.46 -5.80
N ALA A 153 -0.31 5.19 -6.22
CA ALA A 153 -0.59 4.83 -7.59
C ALA A 153 -1.98 5.30 -8.05
N PHE A 154 -3.01 5.10 -7.22
CA PHE A 154 -4.39 5.50 -7.54
C PHE A 154 -4.64 7.01 -7.37
N SER A 155 -4.00 7.66 -6.40
CA SER A 155 -4.14 9.12 -6.20
C SER A 155 -3.59 9.94 -7.36
N ASN A 156 -2.48 9.51 -7.97
CA ASN A 156 -1.90 10.19 -9.13
C ASN A 156 -2.67 9.96 -10.45
N SER A 157 -3.35 8.82 -10.59
CA SER A 157 -4.15 8.53 -11.80
C SER A 157 -5.34 9.48 -11.98
N ASN A 158 -5.81 10.11 -10.91
CA ASN A 158 -6.95 11.05 -10.97
C ASN A 158 -6.56 12.46 -11.43
N ASN A 159 -5.26 12.78 -11.52
CA ASN A 159 -4.78 14.10 -11.98
C ASN A 159 -4.44 14.15 -13.48
N ASP A 160 -4.29 13.00 -14.14
CA ASP A 160 -4.17 12.94 -15.59
C ASP A 160 -5.57 12.82 -16.21
N SER A 161 -6.10 13.96 -16.64
CA SER A 161 -7.41 14.16 -17.27
C SER A 161 -7.51 13.53 -18.67
N ASN A 162 -7.19 12.25 -18.81
CA ASN A 162 -7.36 11.51 -20.07
C ASN A 162 -7.56 9.99 -19.97
N SER A 163 -7.86 9.42 -18.79
CA SER A 163 -8.29 8.01 -18.68
C SER A 163 -9.81 7.87 -18.51
N ILE A 164 -10.53 8.39 -19.50
CA ILE A 164 -11.88 7.91 -19.81
C ILE A 164 -11.70 6.46 -20.28
N ILE A 165 -12.24 5.49 -19.51
CA ILE A 165 -12.85 4.21 -19.94
C ILE A 165 -12.88 3.24 -18.73
N ASN A 166 -14.07 3.11 -18.11
CA ASN A 166 -14.60 1.88 -17.48
C ASN A 166 -13.97 1.27 -16.20
N ILE A 167 -13.61 2.05 -15.18
CA ILE A 167 -13.17 1.44 -13.90
C ILE A 167 -14.35 0.87 -13.06
N ASP A 168 -15.59 1.31 -13.28
CA ASP A 168 -16.70 1.02 -12.35
C ASP A 168 -17.61 -0.18 -12.72
N LEU A 169 -17.48 -0.78 -13.92
CA LEU A 169 -18.37 -1.87 -14.36
C LEU A 169 -17.66 -3.21 -14.62
N GLY A 170 -16.34 -3.23 -14.86
CA GLY A 170 -15.60 -4.46 -15.21
C GLY A 170 -14.85 -5.15 -14.06
N THR A 171 -14.49 -4.40 -13.01
CA THR A 171 -13.68 -4.90 -11.87
C THR A 171 -14.50 -5.70 -10.86
N ILE A 172 -15.83 -5.52 -10.81
CA ILE A 172 -16.71 -6.23 -9.87
C ILE A 172 -16.81 -7.73 -10.21
N LEU A 173 -16.65 -8.12 -11.49
CA LEU A 173 -16.84 -9.50 -11.95
C LEU A 173 -15.55 -10.34 -12.05
N LEU A 174 -14.36 -9.71 -12.07
CA LEU A 174 -13.08 -10.39 -12.30
C LEU A 174 -12.13 -10.27 -11.09
N GLN A 175 -12.63 -10.51 -9.89
CA GLN A 175 -11.76 -10.67 -8.72
C GLN A 175 -10.84 -11.88 -8.93
N ALA A 176 -9.53 -11.70 -8.84
CA ALA A 176 -8.58 -12.82 -8.89
C ALA A 176 -8.78 -13.80 -7.72
N ARG A 177 -9.23 -13.28 -6.56
CA ARG A 177 -9.52 -14.04 -5.35
C ARG A 177 -10.66 -13.36 -4.59
N LYS A 178 -11.57 -14.14 -4.00
CA LYS A 178 -12.65 -13.60 -3.16
C LYS A 178 -12.08 -13.11 -1.83
N PHE A 179 -12.61 -12.01 -1.31
CA PHE A 179 -12.30 -11.54 0.03
C PHE A 179 -12.81 -12.53 1.09
N ASP A 180 -11.92 -13.04 1.94
CA ASP A 180 -12.29 -13.86 3.08
C ASP A 180 -12.68 -12.97 4.27
N THR A 181 -13.98 -12.87 4.54
CA THR A 181 -14.51 -12.11 5.67
C THR A 181 -14.34 -12.81 7.01
N THR A 182 -14.03 -14.11 6.99
CA THR A 182 -13.86 -14.93 8.19
C THR A 182 -12.42 -15.04 8.64
N TRP A 183 -11.47 -14.65 7.78
CA TRP A 183 -10.06 -14.63 8.15
C TRP A 183 -9.82 -13.78 9.40
N GLN A 184 -9.01 -14.33 10.30
CA GLN A 184 -8.56 -13.69 11.52
C GLN A 184 -7.04 -13.80 11.61
N PRO A 185 -6.36 -12.81 12.21
CA PRO A 185 -4.92 -12.85 12.37
C PRO A 185 -4.50 -14.02 13.25
N SER A 186 -3.48 -14.74 12.81
CA SER A 186 -2.79 -15.76 13.59
C SER A 186 -1.69 -15.15 14.48
N TYR A 187 -1.46 -15.82 15.61
CA TYR A 187 -0.38 -15.52 16.56
C TYR A 187 0.93 -16.15 16.13
#